data_AF-A0A7X5V8H9-F1
#
_entry.id   AF-A0A7X5V8H9-F1
#
_cell.length_a   1.000
_cell.length_b   1.000
_cell.length_c   1.000
_cell.angle_alpha   90.00
_cell.angle_beta   90.00
_cell.angle_gamma   90.00
#
_symmetry.space_group_name_H-M   'P 1'
#
loop_
_entity.id
_entity.type
_entity.pdbx_description
1 polymer ?
#
loop_
_entity_poly.entity_id
_entity_poly.type
_entity_poly.pdbx_seq_one_letter_code
_entity_poly.pdbx_strand_id
1 'polypeptide(L)'
;MRTILVTGATGRVGRHVVAGLRAAGVTVRALVRTPELAGFPPDVELIQGDIYDPDAVRRAAKDADAAFLLWPSYGATGAEKIVPELPRRVVYLSSLNAPSGGVWGDVEQLLQHAGKEWTFVRPGGFAVNAQSWAPQFHAGDVVRVPSPQAGRSLIHERDIAAVAVLTLLNDRHIGQIYDLTGPEVLTQAEQIQTIARTIGKQVRVEAQSDTEARQAMLEMGADPALADSAVAYWASLVDTPEPVTTTIPELTGRPALTFDDWATEHADEFRPPRD
;
A
#
# COMPACT_ATOMS: atom_id res chain seq x y z
N MET A 1 4.90 28.52 4.13
CA MET A 1 5.51 27.17 4.19
C MET A 1 4.38 26.19 4.06
N ARG A 2 4.47 25.21 3.16
CA ARG A 2 3.37 24.29 2.89
C ARG A 2 3.30 23.25 4.02
N THR A 3 2.11 22.99 4.54
CA THR A 3 1.85 21.95 5.55
C THR A 3 1.02 20.84 4.94
N ILE A 4 1.49 19.60 5.05
CA ILE A 4 0.79 18.42 4.55
C ILE A 4 0.48 17.46 5.69
N LEU A 5 -0.81 17.13 5.83
CA LEU A 5 -1.29 16.08 6.71
C LEU A 5 -1.05 14.71 6.08
N VAL A 6 -0.51 13.76 6.84
CA VAL A 6 -0.35 12.37 6.43
C VAL A 6 -1.12 11.48 7.40
N THR A 7 -2.16 10.79 6.92
CA THR A 7 -2.82 9.72 7.66
C THR A 7 -2.14 8.39 7.37
N GLY A 8 -2.22 7.43 8.30
CA GLY A 8 -1.50 6.16 8.16
C GLY A 8 0.03 6.33 8.09
N ALA A 9 0.55 7.40 8.68
CA ALA A 9 1.93 7.85 8.52
C ALA A 9 2.96 6.78 8.87
N THR A 10 2.72 5.97 9.91
CA THR A 10 3.65 4.90 10.33
C THR A 10 3.53 3.62 9.49
N GLY A 11 2.57 3.56 8.57
CA GLY A 11 2.31 2.41 7.70
C GLY A 11 3.41 2.18 6.66
N ARG A 12 3.23 1.14 5.84
CA ARG A 12 4.18 0.71 4.80
C ARG A 12 4.42 1.80 3.75
N VAL A 13 3.36 2.43 3.24
CA VAL A 13 3.48 3.55 2.29
C VAL A 13 3.69 4.89 3.00
N GLY A 14 2.93 5.16 4.07
CA GLY A 14 2.91 6.46 4.75
C GLY A 14 4.28 6.93 5.22
N ARG A 15 5.15 6.02 5.69
CA ARG A 15 6.49 6.39 6.18
C ARG A 15 7.37 6.97 5.07
N HIS A 16 7.22 6.44 3.86
CA HIS A 16 7.94 6.94 2.68
C HIS A 16 7.33 8.25 2.17
N VAL A 17 6.01 8.45 2.32
CA VAL A 17 5.38 9.74 2.04
C VAL A 17 5.91 10.81 2.99
N VAL A 18 5.97 10.54 4.29
CA VAL A 18 6.56 11.45 5.29
C VAL A 18 8.01 11.78 4.92
N ALA A 19 8.83 10.75 4.63
CA ALA A 19 10.23 10.95 4.26
C ALA A 19 10.40 11.81 2.99
N GLY A 20 9.60 11.54 1.94
CA GLY A 20 9.66 12.28 0.68
C GLY A 20 9.21 13.74 0.82
N LEU A 21 8.14 14.00 1.60
CA LEU A 21 7.68 15.36 1.88
C LEU A 21 8.71 16.17 2.67
N ARG A 22 9.36 15.56 3.67
CA ARG A 22 10.45 16.20 4.42
C ARG A 22 11.64 16.54 3.53
N ALA A 23 12.04 15.62 2.65
CA ALA A 23 13.11 15.86 1.70
C ALA A 23 12.79 17.01 0.73
N ALA A 24 11.51 17.25 0.45
CA ALA A 24 11.03 18.39 -0.34
C ALA A 24 10.89 19.71 0.46
N GLY A 25 11.27 19.74 1.74
CA GLY A 25 11.23 20.94 2.59
C GLY A 25 9.82 21.36 3.02
N VAL A 26 8.86 20.44 3.03
CA VAL A 26 7.47 20.67 3.46
C VAL A 26 7.31 20.36 4.94
N THR A 27 6.49 21.14 5.65
CA THR A 27 6.06 20.80 7.01
C THR A 27 5.17 19.56 6.97
N VAL A 28 5.60 18.47 7.59
CA VAL A 28 4.80 17.25 7.65
C VAL A 28 4.11 17.15 9.00
N ARG A 29 2.80 16.95 8.95
CA ARG A 29 2.00 16.62 10.12
C ARG A 29 1.47 15.20 10.00
N ALA A 30 1.86 14.34 10.92
CA ALA A 30 1.47 12.94 10.95
C ALA A 30 0.35 12.71 11.97
N LEU A 31 -0.82 12.25 11.50
CA LEU A 31 -1.85 11.73 12.38
C LEU A 31 -1.48 10.29 12.77
N VAL A 32 -1.22 10.07 14.06
CA VAL A 32 -0.74 8.80 14.61
C VAL A 32 -1.51 8.42 15.86
N ARG A 33 -1.79 7.13 16.04
CA ARG A 33 -2.51 6.64 17.25
C ARG A 33 -1.64 6.72 18.51
N THR A 34 -0.35 6.47 18.34
CA THR A 34 0.61 6.30 19.44
C THR A 34 1.90 7.05 19.09
N PRO A 35 2.00 8.36 19.37
CA PRO A 35 3.11 9.21 18.95
C PRO A 35 4.50 8.71 19.37
N GLU A 36 4.61 8.14 20.56
CA GLU A 36 5.84 7.59 21.13
C GLU A 36 6.38 6.38 20.35
N LEU A 37 5.52 5.68 19.60
CA LEU A 37 5.89 4.58 18.72
C LEU A 37 6.07 5.01 17.25
N ALA A 38 5.86 6.29 16.93
CA ALA A 38 5.87 6.75 15.55
C ALA A 38 7.27 6.74 14.92
N GLY A 39 8.32 6.89 15.73
CA GLY A 39 9.71 6.79 15.29
C GLY A 39 10.13 7.87 14.29
N PHE A 40 9.39 8.97 14.19
CA PHE A 40 9.71 10.08 13.29
C PHE A 40 10.71 11.06 13.93
N PRO A 41 11.55 11.73 13.10
CA PRO A 41 12.41 12.80 13.58
C PRO A 41 11.64 13.99 14.17
N PRO A 42 12.27 14.82 15.03
CA PRO A 42 11.58 15.89 15.77
C PRO A 42 10.94 17.00 14.93
N ASP A 43 11.32 17.12 13.66
CA ASP A 43 10.75 18.08 12.71
C ASP A 43 9.43 17.62 12.06
N VAL A 44 8.97 16.40 12.37
CA VAL A 44 7.61 15.94 12.01
C VAL A 44 6.65 16.29 13.14
N GLU A 45 5.60 17.05 12.82
CA GLU A 45 4.55 17.36 13.78
C GLU A 45 3.67 16.14 14.02
N LEU A 46 3.71 15.56 15.22
CA LEU A 46 2.87 14.41 15.58
C LEU A 46 1.57 14.89 16.21
N ILE A 47 0.44 14.48 15.61
CA ILE A 47 -0.88 14.68 16.19
C ILE A 47 -1.41 13.33 16.62
N GLN A 48 -1.66 13.19 17.92
CA GLN A 48 -2.30 11.98 18.44
C GLN A 48 -3.77 11.95 18.04
N GLY A 49 -4.21 10.84 17.45
CA GLY A 49 -5.60 10.63 17.12
C GLY A 49 -5.84 9.40 16.26
N ASP A 50 -7.11 9.02 16.16
CA ASP A 50 -7.58 7.97 15.27
C ASP A 50 -8.24 8.60 14.04
N ILE A 51 -8.09 7.94 12.88
CA ILE A 51 -8.72 8.40 11.63
C ILE A 51 -10.25 8.32 11.69
N TYR A 52 -10.83 7.48 12.54
CA TYR A 52 -12.27 7.38 12.75
C TYR A 52 -12.83 8.46 13.69
N ASP A 53 -11.98 9.32 14.28
CA ASP A 53 -12.37 10.46 15.11
C ASP A 53 -12.34 11.77 14.29
N PRO A 54 -13.51 12.34 13.90
CA PRO A 54 -13.57 13.57 13.14
C PRO A 54 -12.90 14.76 13.83
N ASP A 55 -12.97 14.85 15.16
CA ASP A 55 -12.35 15.95 15.90
C ASP A 55 -10.83 15.83 15.88
N ALA A 56 -10.29 14.61 15.96
CA ALA A 56 -8.86 14.37 15.79
C ALA A 56 -8.38 14.74 14.38
N VAL A 57 -9.12 14.32 13.35
CA VAL A 57 -8.80 14.67 11.96
C VAL A 57 -8.87 16.18 11.75
N ARG A 58 -9.90 16.86 12.27
CA ARG A 58 -10.02 18.32 12.21
C ARG A 58 -8.84 19.03 12.87
N ARG A 59 -8.42 18.59 14.06
CA ARG A 59 -7.23 19.12 14.74
C ARG A 59 -5.97 18.93 13.91
N ALA A 60 -5.81 17.77 13.29
CA ALA A 60 -4.65 17.49 12.43
C ALA A 60 -4.69 18.27 11.12
N ALA A 61 -5.86 18.45 10.52
CA ALA A 61 -6.06 19.18 9.27
C ALA A 61 -6.01 20.70 9.42
N LYS A 62 -6.04 21.24 10.65
CA LYS A 62 -6.03 22.67 10.92
C LYS A 62 -4.86 23.36 10.20
N ASP A 63 -5.18 24.32 9.34
CA ASP A 63 -4.22 25.11 8.55
C ASP A 63 -3.31 24.26 7.62
N ALA A 64 -3.69 23.00 7.33
CA ALA A 64 -2.99 22.16 6.37
C ALA A 64 -3.44 22.48 4.93
N ASP A 65 -2.50 22.53 3.99
CA ASP A 65 -2.77 22.82 2.59
C ASP A 65 -3.30 21.60 1.83
N ALA A 66 -2.85 20.40 2.19
CA ALA A 66 -3.26 19.15 1.57
C ALA A 66 -3.12 17.96 2.54
N ALA A 67 -3.78 16.84 2.21
CA ALA A 67 -3.65 15.59 2.95
C ALA A 67 -3.30 14.41 2.04
N PHE A 68 -2.42 13.54 2.52
CA PHE A 68 -2.36 12.14 2.10
C PHE A 68 -3.36 11.33 2.95
N LEU A 69 -4.34 10.71 2.30
CA LEU A 69 -5.35 9.87 2.94
C LEU A 69 -5.05 8.40 2.67
N LEU A 70 -4.83 7.63 3.74
CA LEU A 70 -5.04 6.19 3.79
C LEU A 70 -6.32 5.91 4.60
N TRP A 71 -7.23 5.13 4.03
CA TRP A 71 -8.41 4.63 4.73
C TRP A 71 -8.17 3.17 5.20
N PRO A 72 -8.06 2.90 6.51
CA PRO A 72 -7.58 1.61 7.02
C PRO A 72 -8.73 0.64 7.36
N SER A 73 -9.71 0.49 6.45
CA SER A 73 -10.88 -0.37 6.63
C SER A 73 -11.23 -1.14 5.38
N TYR A 74 -11.93 -2.27 5.55
CA TYR A 74 -12.56 -3.01 4.47
C TYR A 74 -13.94 -2.45 4.07
N GLY A 75 -14.48 -1.51 4.85
CA GLY A 75 -15.72 -0.78 4.55
C GLY A 75 -15.54 0.73 4.61
N ALA A 76 -16.39 1.48 3.93
CA ALA A 76 -16.34 2.95 3.93
C ALA A 76 -16.98 3.59 5.18
N THR A 77 -17.51 2.79 6.12
CA THR A 77 -18.21 3.27 7.32
C THR A 77 -17.35 4.25 8.12
N GLY A 78 -17.87 5.46 8.31
CA GLY A 78 -17.21 6.55 9.03
C GLY A 78 -16.49 7.53 8.10
N ALA A 79 -16.13 7.13 6.88
CA ALA A 79 -15.43 8.01 5.93
C ALA A 79 -16.27 9.25 5.60
N GLU A 80 -17.60 9.12 5.59
CA GLU A 80 -18.54 10.21 5.36
C GLU A 80 -18.43 11.34 6.39
N LYS A 81 -17.97 11.02 7.62
CA LYS A 81 -17.72 12.00 8.69
C LYS A 81 -16.31 12.58 8.65
N ILE A 82 -15.37 11.86 8.03
CA ILE A 82 -13.96 12.22 7.99
C ILE A 82 -13.61 13.09 6.79
N VAL A 83 -14.18 12.77 5.62
CA VAL A 83 -13.93 13.52 4.38
C VAL A 83 -14.17 15.03 4.55
N PRO A 84 -15.25 15.50 5.19
CA PRO A 84 -15.45 16.94 5.43
C PRO A 84 -14.31 17.61 6.20
N GLU A 85 -13.71 16.89 7.16
CA GLU A 85 -12.67 17.40 8.06
C GLU A 85 -11.27 17.47 7.44
N LEU A 86 -11.06 16.79 6.31
CA LEU A 86 -9.82 16.86 5.55
C LEU A 86 -9.63 18.24 4.92
N PRO A 87 -8.40 18.68 4.63
CA PRO A 87 -8.15 19.90 3.87
C PRO A 87 -8.79 19.83 2.47
N ARG A 88 -8.85 20.98 1.78
CA ARG A 88 -9.46 21.08 0.44
C ARG A 88 -8.83 20.10 -0.55
N ARG A 89 -7.51 19.93 -0.50
CA ARG A 89 -6.76 19.04 -1.38
C ARG A 89 -6.43 17.71 -0.73
N VAL A 90 -6.72 16.60 -1.42
CA VAL A 90 -6.51 15.24 -0.90
C VAL A 90 -5.89 14.34 -1.96
N VAL A 91 -4.77 13.71 -1.65
CA VAL A 91 -4.25 12.57 -2.41
C VAL A 91 -4.65 11.30 -1.67
N TYR A 92 -5.50 10.50 -2.28
CA TYR A 92 -6.02 9.28 -1.67
C TYR A 92 -5.29 8.05 -2.20
N LEU A 93 -4.76 7.25 -1.27
CA LEU A 93 -4.26 5.90 -1.57
C LEU A 93 -5.46 4.96 -1.72
N SER A 94 -5.87 4.81 -2.98
CA SER A 94 -6.98 3.99 -3.43
C SER A 94 -6.47 2.58 -3.84
N SER A 95 -7.11 1.95 -4.82
CA SER A 95 -6.79 0.62 -5.34
C SER A 95 -7.16 0.51 -6.82
N LEU A 96 -6.45 -0.32 -7.58
CA LEU A 96 -6.86 -0.69 -8.96
C LEU A 96 -8.29 -1.24 -9.01
N ASN A 97 -8.79 -1.81 -7.91
CA ASN A 97 -10.14 -2.37 -7.81
C ASN A 97 -11.23 -1.31 -7.54
N ALA A 98 -10.88 -0.05 -7.32
CA ALA A 98 -11.85 1.01 -7.02
C ALA A 98 -13.00 1.16 -8.07
N PRO A 99 -12.77 0.99 -9.39
CA PRO A 99 -13.85 1.01 -10.39
C PRO A 99 -14.92 -0.07 -10.19
N SER A 100 -14.58 -1.18 -9.53
CA SER A 100 -15.52 -2.26 -9.20
C SER A 100 -16.36 -1.98 -7.95
N GLY A 101 -16.16 -0.81 -7.32
CA GLY A 101 -16.85 -0.41 -6.09
C GLY A 101 -16.11 -0.86 -4.82
N GLY A 102 -16.87 -1.04 -3.74
CA GLY A 102 -16.33 -1.33 -2.42
C GLY A 102 -15.63 -0.12 -1.79
N VAL A 103 -14.92 -0.34 -0.68
CA VAL A 103 -14.40 0.73 0.17
C VAL A 103 -13.61 1.81 -0.58
N TRP A 104 -12.75 1.42 -1.53
CA TRP A 104 -11.94 2.40 -2.27
C TRP A 104 -12.80 3.26 -3.20
N GLY A 105 -13.69 2.65 -3.98
CA GLY A 105 -14.61 3.37 -4.86
C GLY A 105 -15.57 4.27 -4.07
N ASP A 106 -16.05 3.81 -2.91
CA ASP A 106 -16.94 4.57 -2.04
C ASP A 106 -16.23 5.81 -1.46
N VAL A 107 -14.99 5.67 -0.98
CA VAL A 107 -14.19 6.80 -0.47
C VAL A 107 -13.84 7.78 -1.59
N GLU A 108 -13.51 7.29 -2.79
CA GLU A 108 -13.32 8.15 -3.97
C GLU A 108 -14.57 8.99 -4.28
N GLN A 109 -15.75 8.35 -4.30
CA GLN A 109 -17.02 9.04 -4.51
C GLN A 109 -17.30 10.07 -3.41
N LEU A 110 -17.03 9.74 -2.14
CA LEU A 110 -17.19 10.70 -1.04
C LEU A 110 -16.30 11.93 -1.22
N LEU A 111 -15.04 11.75 -1.63
CA LEU A 111 -14.12 12.86 -1.91
C LEU A 111 -14.61 13.73 -3.07
N GLN A 112 -15.11 13.11 -4.15
CA GLN A 112 -15.69 13.79 -5.30
C GLN A 112 -16.94 14.59 -4.92
N HIS A 113 -17.91 13.97 -4.24
CA HIS A 113 -19.17 14.60 -3.83
C HIS A 113 -18.95 15.74 -2.83
N ALA A 114 -17.92 15.64 -1.97
CA ALA A 114 -17.54 16.69 -1.05
C ALA A 114 -16.83 17.88 -1.72
N GLY A 115 -16.62 17.84 -3.04
CA GLY A 115 -15.97 18.92 -3.79
C GLY A 115 -14.49 19.10 -3.46
N LYS A 116 -13.81 18.04 -2.98
CA LYS A 116 -12.37 18.09 -2.71
C LYS A 116 -11.58 18.19 -4.02
N GLU A 117 -10.42 18.82 -3.95
CA GLU A 117 -9.41 18.76 -5.00
C GLU A 117 -8.63 17.46 -4.82
N TRP A 118 -9.11 16.40 -5.47
CA TRP A 118 -8.58 15.05 -5.26
C TRP A 118 -7.54 14.64 -6.31
N THR A 119 -6.65 13.72 -5.93
CA THR A 119 -5.90 12.86 -6.84
C THR A 119 -5.99 11.44 -6.30
N PHE A 120 -6.27 10.46 -7.16
CA PHE A 120 -6.36 9.06 -6.74
C PHE A 120 -5.13 8.29 -7.20
N VAL A 121 -4.48 7.65 -6.24
CA VAL A 121 -3.34 6.77 -6.48
C VAL A 121 -3.83 5.35 -6.28
N ARG A 122 -3.93 4.57 -7.35
CA ARG A 122 -4.55 3.24 -7.40
C ARG A 122 -3.49 2.16 -7.65
N PRO A 123 -2.76 1.73 -6.62
CA PRO A 123 -1.84 0.61 -6.77
C PRO A 123 -2.55 -0.74 -6.93
N GLY A 124 -1.86 -1.68 -7.58
CA GLY A 124 -2.16 -3.11 -7.56
C GLY A 124 -1.64 -3.80 -6.29
N GLY A 125 -1.22 -5.06 -6.40
CA GLY A 125 -0.64 -5.81 -5.26
C GLY A 125 0.70 -5.22 -4.81
N PHE A 126 0.97 -5.18 -3.49
CA PHE A 126 2.21 -4.57 -2.98
C PHE A 126 3.29 -5.64 -2.79
N ALA A 127 4.54 -5.33 -3.15
CA ALA A 127 5.69 -6.22 -2.97
C ALA A 127 5.87 -6.63 -1.50
N VAL A 128 5.68 -5.68 -0.58
CA VAL A 128 5.71 -5.89 0.88
C VAL A 128 4.73 -6.94 1.43
N ASN A 129 3.74 -7.38 0.65
CA ASN A 129 2.90 -8.52 1.04
C ASN A 129 3.67 -9.85 1.04
N ALA A 130 4.77 -9.96 0.31
CA ALA A 130 5.64 -11.13 0.31
C ALA A 130 6.30 -11.38 1.67
N GLN A 131 6.38 -10.38 2.56
CA GLN A 131 6.79 -10.56 3.96
C GLN A 131 5.97 -11.63 4.70
N SER A 132 4.71 -11.86 4.28
CA SER A 132 3.88 -12.92 4.84
C SER A 132 4.47 -14.34 4.65
N TRP A 133 5.42 -14.51 3.72
CA TRP A 133 6.11 -15.79 3.51
C TRP A 133 7.32 -15.98 4.43
N ALA A 134 7.81 -14.93 5.11
CA ALA A 134 9.00 -15.00 5.97
C ALA A 134 8.94 -16.14 7.01
N PRO A 135 7.81 -16.41 7.70
CA PRO A 135 7.73 -17.56 8.61
C PRO A 135 8.01 -18.91 7.93
N GLN A 136 7.59 -19.11 6.67
CA GLN A 136 7.87 -20.34 5.92
C GLN A 136 9.35 -20.42 5.53
N PHE A 137 9.96 -19.30 5.14
CA PHE A 137 11.41 -19.22 4.91
C PHE A 137 12.22 -19.52 6.18
N HIS A 138 11.74 -19.12 7.36
CA HIS A 138 12.40 -19.47 8.63
C HIS A 138 12.20 -20.94 9.00
N ALA A 139 11.03 -21.50 8.71
CA ALA A 139 10.67 -22.87 9.07
C ALA A 139 11.43 -23.94 8.27
N GLY A 140 11.82 -23.67 7.02
CA GLY A 140 12.54 -24.64 6.20
C GLY A 140 12.70 -24.24 4.75
N ASP A 141 12.87 -25.23 3.89
CA ASP A 141 13.18 -25.06 2.46
C ASP A 141 11.95 -25.25 1.56
N VAL A 142 10.75 -25.16 2.13
CA VAL A 142 9.48 -25.31 1.42
C VAL A 142 8.60 -24.11 1.72
N VAL A 143 8.14 -23.44 0.66
CA VAL A 143 7.12 -22.39 0.74
C VAL A 143 5.91 -22.86 -0.03
N ARG A 144 4.77 -22.89 0.64
CA ARG A 144 3.47 -23.27 0.06
C ARG A 144 2.66 -22.01 -0.23
N VAL A 145 2.13 -21.92 -1.44
CA VAL A 145 1.22 -20.83 -1.86
C VAL A 145 0.09 -21.36 -2.74
N PRO A 146 -1.12 -20.78 -2.66
CA PRO A 146 -2.16 -21.05 -3.65
C PRO A 146 -1.73 -20.51 -5.00
N SER A 147 -2.09 -21.19 -6.09
CA SER A 147 -1.80 -20.76 -7.47
C SER A 147 -0.36 -20.26 -7.68
N PRO A 148 0.68 -21.11 -7.56
CA PRO A 148 2.08 -20.69 -7.74
C PRO A 148 2.36 -20.02 -9.09
N GLN A 149 1.57 -20.36 -10.12
CA GLN A 149 1.68 -19.81 -11.48
C GLN A 149 0.91 -18.49 -11.68
N ALA A 150 0.24 -17.96 -10.65
CA ALA A 150 -0.50 -16.70 -10.75
C ALA A 150 0.46 -15.53 -11.04
N GLY A 151 0.32 -14.90 -12.21
CA GLY A 151 1.15 -13.78 -12.63
C GLY A 151 0.74 -12.46 -11.97
N ARG A 152 1.62 -11.87 -11.16
CA ARG A 152 1.39 -10.62 -10.41
C ARG A 152 2.34 -9.52 -10.89
N SER A 153 1.90 -8.27 -10.79
CA SER A 153 2.72 -7.08 -11.07
C SER A 153 2.94 -6.25 -9.80
N LEU A 154 3.60 -6.86 -8.81
CA LEU A 154 3.72 -6.29 -7.47
C LEU A 154 4.49 -4.97 -7.47
N ILE A 155 3.89 -3.92 -6.91
CA ILE A 155 4.49 -2.58 -6.82
C ILE A 155 5.25 -2.39 -5.50
N HIS A 156 6.41 -1.73 -5.57
CA HIS A 156 7.17 -1.30 -4.41
C HIS A 156 6.51 -0.09 -3.73
N GLU A 157 6.35 -0.12 -2.41
CA GLU A 157 5.71 0.95 -1.63
C GLU A 157 6.41 2.33 -1.75
N ARG A 158 7.70 2.37 -2.09
CA ARG A 158 8.41 3.61 -2.38
C ARG A 158 7.96 4.28 -3.68
N ASP A 159 7.53 3.52 -4.67
CA ASP A 159 6.98 4.07 -5.92
C ASP A 159 5.59 4.64 -5.70
N ILE A 160 4.75 3.96 -4.90
CA ILE A 160 3.46 4.49 -4.47
C ILE A 160 3.65 5.83 -3.75
N ALA A 161 4.59 5.87 -2.80
CA ALA A 161 4.91 7.08 -2.05
C ALA A 161 5.49 8.19 -2.95
N ALA A 162 6.34 7.86 -3.92
CA ALA A 162 6.91 8.83 -4.85
C ALA A 162 5.82 9.51 -5.69
N VAL A 163 4.85 8.75 -6.21
CA VAL A 163 3.69 9.32 -6.93
C VAL A 163 2.81 10.15 -5.99
N ALA A 164 2.54 9.67 -4.77
CA ALA A 164 1.75 10.43 -3.80
C ALA A 164 2.41 11.77 -3.45
N VAL A 165 3.72 11.79 -3.17
CA VAL A 165 4.48 13.01 -2.90
C VAL A 165 4.46 13.95 -4.11
N LEU A 166 4.74 13.44 -5.31
CA LEU A 166 4.75 14.24 -6.53
C LEU A 166 3.38 14.90 -6.78
N THR A 167 2.29 14.15 -6.62
CA THR A 167 0.93 14.63 -6.83
C THR A 167 0.44 15.52 -5.70
N LEU A 168 0.94 15.36 -4.47
CA LEU A 168 0.72 16.32 -3.39
C LEU A 168 1.36 17.66 -3.69
N LEU A 169 2.55 17.69 -4.29
CA LEU A 169 3.32 18.93 -4.45
C LEU A 169 2.99 19.74 -5.71
N ASN A 170 2.21 19.22 -6.65
CA ASN A 170 1.96 19.89 -7.93
C ASN A 170 0.47 19.83 -8.36
N ASP A 171 -0.16 20.99 -8.51
CA ASP A 171 -1.60 21.16 -8.75
C ASP A 171 -2.07 20.62 -10.10
N ARG A 172 -1.15 20.38 -11.05
CA ARG A 172 -1.47 19.76 -12.35
C ARG A 172 -2.10 18.36 -12.23
N HIS A 173 -2.03 17.75 -11.06
CA HIS A 173 -2.53 16.40 -10.78
C HIS A 173 -3.93 16.40 -10.14
N ILE A 174 -4.54 17.56 -9.91
CA ILE A 174 -5.92 17.64 -9.41
C ILE A 174 -6.88 17.02 -10.45
N GLY A 175 -7.80 16.18 -9.98
CA GLY A 175 -8.75 15.43 -10.80
C GLY A 175 -8.15 14.26 -11.57
N GLN A 176 -6.89 13.89 -11.29
CA GLN A 176 -6.22 12.77 -11.97
C GLN A 176 -6.33 11.47 -11.19
N ILE A 177 -6.34 10.36 -11.94
CA ILE A 177 -6.34 9.00 -11.44
C ILE A 177 -5.09 8.30 -12.01
N TYR A 178 -4.33 7.66 -11.14
CA TYR A 178 -3.09 6.98 -11.50
C TYR A 178 -3.12 5.52 -11.08
N ASP A 179 -3.25 4.64 -12.07
CA ASP A 179 -3.16 3.19 -11.92
C ASP A 179 -1.67 2.79 -11.87
N LEU A 180 -1.25 2.17 -10.76
CA LEU A 180 0.17 1.89 -10.47
C LEU A 180 0.42 0.40 -10.31
N THR A 181 1.44 -0.11 -10.99
CA THR A 181 1.91 -1.50 -10.88
C THR A 181 3.42 -1.55 -10.72
N GLY A 182 3.96 -2.72 -10.40
CA GLY A 182 5.37 -3.03 -10.65
C GLY A 182 5.70 -3.04 -12.14
N PRO A 183 7.00 -3.04 -12.49
CA PRO A 183 7.46 -2.95 -13.89
C PRO A 183 7.32 -4.25 -14.70
N GLU A 184 7.00 -5.36 -14.05
CA GLU A 184 7.04 -6.70 -14.63
C GLU A 184 5.96 -7.59 -14.05
N VAL A 185 5.63 -8.67 -14.77
CA VAL A 185 4.78 -9.75 -14.26
C VAL A 185 5.68 -10.88 -13.79
N LEU A 186 5.57 -11.25 -12.53
CA LEU A 186 6.20 -12.43 -11.94
C LEU A 186 5.13 -13.34 -11.37
N THR A 187 5.23 -14.63 -11.64
CA THR A 187 4.43 -15.63 -10.93
C THR A 187 4.76 -15.61 -9.44
N GLN A 188 3.83 -16.06 -8.59
CA GLN A 188 4.11 -16.19 -7.15
C GLN A 188 5.32 -17.11 -6.90
N ALA A 189 5.48 -18.17 -7.69
CA ALA A 189 6.66 -19.02 -7.65
C ALA A 189 7.95 -18.24 -7.97
N GLU A 190 7.96 -17.43 -9.02
CA GLU A 190 9.13 -16.61 -9.38
C GLU A 190 9.46 -15.54 -8.33
N GLN A 191 8.46 -14.97 -7.67
CA GLN A 191 8.67 -14.05 -6.54
C GLN A 191 9.37 -14.76 -5.38
N ILE A 192 8.89 -15.94 -4.99
CA ILE A 192 9.52 -16.75 -3.93
C ILE A 192 10.94 -17.15 -4.33
N GLN A 193 11.15 -17.55 -5.59
CA GLN A 193 12.49 -17.88 -6.09
C GLN A 193 13.42 -16.66 -6.13
N THR A 194 12.89 -15.47 -6.40
CA THR A 194 13.67 -14.22 -6.34
C THR A 194 14.17 -13.99 -4.92
N ILE A 195 13.27 -14.01 -3.92
CA ILE A 195 13.66 -13.90 -2.50
C ILE A 195 14.68 -14.99 -2.12
N ALA A 196 14.43 -16.24 -2.48
CA ALA A 196 15.31 -17.36 -2.18
C ALA A 196 16.73 -17.15 -2.74
N ARG A 197 16.86 -16.72 -4.00
CA ARG A 197 18.15 -16.36 -4.61
C ARG A 197 18.82 -15.20 -3.87
N THR A 198 18.09 -14.13 -3.55
CA THR A 198 18.62 -12.96 -2.84
C THR A 198 19.23 -13.32 -1.49
N ILE A 199 18.60 -14.24 -0.74
CA ILE A 199 19.12 -14.69 0.55
C ILE A 199 20.11 -15.86 0.46
N GLY A 200 20.37 -16.38 -0.74
CA GLY A 200 21.28 -17.52 -0.97
C GLY A 200 20.73 -18.86 -0.49
N LYS A 201 19.40 -19.04 -0.51
CA LYS A 201 18.71 -20.25 -0.03
C LYS A 201 18.08 -21.03 -1.19
N GLN A 202 18.16 -22.35 -1.13
CA GLN A 202 17.41 -23.24 -2.03
C GLN A 202 16.01 -23.44 -1.43
N VAL A 203 14.96 -23.04 -2.15
CA VAL A 203 13.57 -23.18 -1.70
C VAL A 203 12.75 -23.88 -2.77
N ARG A 204 11.97 -24.88 -2.37
CA ARG A 204 10.97 -25.52 -3.23
C ARG A 204 9.62 -24.85 -3.01
N VAL A 205 9.01 -24.41 -4.10
CA VAL A 205 7.64 -23.88 -4.07
C VAL A 205 6.67 -25.05 -4.26
N GLU A 206 5.75 -25.22 -3.33
CA GLU A 206 4.67 -26.20 -3.42
C GLU A 206 3.33 -25.51 -3.60
N ALA A 207 2.44 -26.12 -4.38
CA ALA A 207 1.05 -25.67 -4.44
C ALA A 207 0.35 -26.00 -3.12
N GLN A 208 -0.26 -24.98 -2.53
CA GLN A 208 -1.31 -25.14 -1.53
C GLN A 208 -2.64 -25.27 -2.27
N SER A 209 -3.53 -26.15 -1.82
CA SER A 209 -4.86 -26.23 -2.40
C SER A 209 -5.69 -24.99 -2.03
N ASP A 210 -6.64 -24.64 -2.90
CA ASP A 210 -7.61 -23.56 -2.66
C ASP A 210 -8.34 -23.69 -1.32
N THR A 211 -8.68 -24.93 -0.94
CA THR A 211 -9.33 -25.21 0.35
C THR A 211 -8.39 -24.92 1.53
N GLU A 212 -7.13 -25.33 1.47
CA GLU A 212 -6.15 -25.05 2.53
C GLU A 212 -5.85 -23.54 2.63
N ALA A 213 -5.70 -22.86 1.49
CA ALA A 213 -5.45 -21.42 1.46
C ALA A 213 -6.62 -20.64 2.05
N ARG A 214 -7.84 -21.00 1.67
CA ARG A 214 -9.07 -20.43 2.24
C ARG A 214 -9.13 -20.62 3.76
N GLN A 215 -8.86 -21.84 4.25
CA GLN A 215 -8.89 -22.12 5.69
C GLN A 215 -7.83 -21.31 6.45
N ALA A 216 -6.61 -21.21 5.91
CA ALA A 216 -5.57 -20.38 6.51
C ALA A 216 -6.00 -18.90 6.63
N MET A 217 -6.71 -18.37 5.64
CA MET A 217 -7.25 -16.99 5.71
C MET A 217 -8.32 -16.84 6.80
N LEU A 218 -9.22 -17.82 6.94
CA LEU A 218 -10.23 -17.82 7.99
C LEU A 218 -9.61 -17.88 9.39
N GLU A 219 -8.57 -18.69 9.57
CA GLU A 219 -7.81 -18.78 10.83
C GLU A 219 -7.11 -17.46 11.17
N MET A 220 -6.74 -16.66 10.17
CA MET A 220 -6.22 -15.29 10.32
C MET A 220 -7.33 -14.24 10.51
N GLY A 221 -8.60 -14.64 10.59
CA GLY A 221 -9.73 -13.75 10.86
C GLY A 221 -10.33 -13.07 9.63
N ALA A 222 -10.00 -13.49 8.42
CA ALA A 222 -10.72 -13.04 7.23
C ALA A 222 -12.18 -13.52 7.29
N ASP A 223 -13.11 -12.70 6.79
CA ASP A 223 -14.47 -13.18 6.60
C ASP A 223 -14.54 -14.19 5.43
N PRO A 224 -15.56 -15.06 5.39
CA PRO A 224 -15.68 -16.07 4.34
C PRO A 224 -15.69 -15.51 2.91
N ALA A 225 -16.37 -14.39 2.67
CA ALA A 225 -16.50 -13.83 1.33
C ALA A 225 -15.16 -13.28 0.85
N LEU A 226 -14.37 -12.66 1.74
CA LEU A 226 -13.02 -12.22 1.44
C LEU A 226 -12.08 -13.40 1.13
N ALA A 227 -12.13 -14.47 1.92
CA ALA A 227 -11.32 -15.66 1.70
C ALA A 227 -11.65 -16.34 0.35
N ASP A 228 -12.95 -16.50 0.06
CA ASP A 228 -13.43 -17.05 -1.22
C ASP A 228 -13.00 -16.19 -2.41
N SER A 229 -13.14 -14.87 -2.29
CA SER A 229 -12.77 -13.93 -3.35
C SER A 229 -11.26 -13.89 -3.60
N ALA A 230 -10.43 -13.98 -2.55
CA ALA A 230 -8.98 -13.97 -2.69
C ALA A 230 -8.45 -15.22 -3.39
N VAL A 231 -8.97 -16.40 -3.02
CA VAL A 231 -8.58 -17.66 -3.65
C VAL A 231 -9.00 -17.68 -5.12
N ALA A 232 -10.25 -17.29 -5.42
CA ALA A 232 -10.73 -17.17 -6.79
C ALA A 232 -9.91 -16.17 -7.62
N TYR A 233 -9.53 -15.04 -7.01
CA TYR A 233 -8.66 -14.05 -7.64
C TYR A 233 -7.29 -14.64 -7.98
N TRP A 234 -6.60 -15.30 -7.04
CA TRP A 234 -5.29 -15.89 -7.35
C TRP A 234 -5.37 -16.98 -8.42
N ALA A 235 -6.45 -17.78 -8.45
CA ALA A 235 -6.67 -18.76 -9.51
C ALA A 235 -6.85 -18.09 -10.88
N SER A 236 -7.62 -16.99 -10.98
CA SER A 236 -7.86 -16.32 -12.26
C SER A 236 -6.60 -15.70 -12.87
N LEU A 237 -5.63 -15.31 -12.03
CA LEU A 237 -4.37 -14.71 -12.46
C LEU A 237 -3.41 -15.69 -13.15
N VAL A 238 -3.73 -16.98 -13.18
CA VAL A 238 -2.99 -17.96 -14.00
C VAL A 238 -3.31 -17.75 -15.49
N ASP A 239 -4.59 -17.54 -15.81
CA ASP A 239 -5.04 -17.33 -17.20
C ASP A 239 -5.04 -15.85 -17.59
N THR A 240 -5.24 -14.95 -16.63
CA THR A 240 -5.30 -13.49 -16.84
C THR A 240 -4.39 -12.77 -15.85
N PRO A 241 -3.07 -12.71 -16.11
CA PRO A 241 -2.11 -12.04 -15.22
C PRO A 241 -2.45 -10.57 -14.96
N GLU A 242 -1.97 -10.04 -13.84
CA GLU A 242 -2.12 -8.60 -13.53
C GLU A 242 -1.43 -7.74 -14.62
N PRO A 243 -2.02 -6.60 -15.01
CA PRO A 243 -1.44 -5.73 -16.03
C PRO A 243 -0.16 -5.05 -15.52
N VAL A 244 0.63 -4.48 -16.44
CA VAL A 244 1.76 -3.60 -16.13
C VAL A 244 1.49 -2.22 -16.72
N THR A 245 1.66 -1.17 -15.91
CA THR A 245 1.52 0.23 -16.32
C THR A 245 2.89 0.92 -16.44
N THR A 246 2.92 2.02 -17.19
CA THR A 246 4.09 2.91 -17.36
C THR A 246 4.00 4.18 -16.51
N THR A 247 3.01 4.25 -15.61
CA THR A 247 2.70 5.46 -14.84
C THR A 247 3.86 5.95 -13.98
N ILE A 248 4.63 5.05 -13.37
CA ILE A 248 5.78 5.42 -12.53
C ILE A 248 6.87 6.13 -13.35
N PRO A 249 7.41 5.56 -14.45
CA PRO A 249 8.41 6.25 -15.25
C PRO A 249 7.90 7.52 -15.92
N GLU A 250 6.64 7.57 -16.34
CA GLU A 250 6.04 8.76 -16.94
C GLU A 250 5.94 9.93 -15.95
N LEU A 251 5.55 9.66 -14.70
CA LEU A 251 5.40 10.72 -13.69
C LEU A 251 6.71 11.10 -13.02
N THR A 252 7.54 10.12 -12.70
CA THR A 252 8.73 10.33 -11.85
C THR A 252 10.02 10.54 -12.65
N GLY A 253 10.02 10.21 -13.95
CA GLY A 253 11.19 10.31 -14.82
C GLY A 253 12.27 9.24 -14.55
N ARG A 254 11.99 8.25 -13.68
CA ARG A 254 12.88 7.12 -13.39
C ARG A 254 12.14 5.79 -13.57
N PRO A 255 12.84 4.68 -13.86
CA PRO A 255 12.20 3.36 -13.86
C PRO A 255 11.47 3.07 -12.54
N ALA A 256 10.39 2.28 -12.63
CA ALA A 256 9.78 1.68 -11.45
C ALA A 256 10.77 0.69 -10.82
N LEU A 257 10.73 0.59 -9.50
CA LEU A 257 11.53 -0.36 -8.74
C LEU A 257 11.00 -1.77 -9.00
N THR A 258 11.91 -2.70 -9.23
CA THR A 258 11.61 -4.10 -9.51
C THR A 258 11.27 -4.87 -8.22
N PHE A 259 10.74 -6.08 -8.36
CA PHE A 259 10.59 -6.97 -7.21
C PHE A 259 11.95 -7.44 -6.66
N ASP A 260 12.99 -7.51 -7.51
CA ASP A 260 14.37 -7.83 -7.09
C ASP A 260 14.97 -6.71 -6.21
N ASP A 261 14.74 -5.45 -6.56
CA ASP A 261 15.10 -4.29 -5.72
C ASP A 261 14.45 -4.41 -4.33
N TRP A 262 13.14 -4.71 -4.31
CA TRP A 262 12.40 -4.90 -3.07
C TRP A 262 12.93 -6.10 -2.27
N ALA A 263 13.13 -7.26 -2.89
CA ALA A 263 13.65 -8.45 -2.23
C ALA A 263 15.04 -8.23 -1.62
N THR A 264 15.90 -7.47 -2.31
CA THR A 264 17.23 -7.09 -1.83
C THR A 264 17.17 -6.24 -0.57
N GLU A 265 16.28 -5.26 -0.52
CA GLU A 265 16.11 -4.37 0.64
C GLU A 265 15.52 -5.06 1.86
N HIS A 266 14.67 -6.06 1.64
CA HIS A 266 13.99 -6.82 2.68
C HIS A 266 14.63 -8.19 2.96
N ALA A 267 15.80 -8.46 2.40
CA ALA A 267 16.45 -9.78 2.44
C ALA A 267 16.63 -10.31 3.88
N ASP A 268 16.96 -9.44 4.84
CA ASP A 268 17.18 -9.82 6.23
C ASP A 268 15.92 -10.35 6.93
N GLU A 269 14.73 -9.97 6.45
CA GLU A 269 13.46 -10.41 7.04
C GLU A 269 13.11 -11.87 6.75
N PHE A 270 13.77 -12.46 5.73
CA PHE A 270 13.58 -13.86 5.31
C PHE A 270 14.72 -14.77 5.78
N ARG A 271 15.74 -14.21 6.44
CA ARG A 271 16.83 -14.99 7.03
C ARG A 271 16.40 -15.44 8.42
N PRO A 272 16.66 -16.70 8.82
CA PRO A 272 16.37 -17.15 10.16
C PRO A 272 17.06 -16.22 11.18
N PRO A 273 16.45 -15.98 12.35
CA PRO A 273 17.07 -15.20 13.41
C PRO A 273 18.48 -15.73 13.66
N ARG A 274 19.46 -14.83 13.76
CA ARG A 274 20.79 -15.23 14.21
C ARG A 274 20.69 -15.55 15.70
N ASP A 275 21.04 -16.78 16.07
CA ASP A 275 21.25 -17.19 17.47
C ASP A 275 22.35 -16.35 18.14
#